data_AF-A0A820KAG5-F1
#
_entry.id   AF-A0A820KAG5-F1
#
_cell.length_a   1.000
_cell.length_b   1.000
_cell.length_c   1.000
_cell.angle_alpha   90.00
_cell.angle_beta   90.00
_cell.angle_gamma   90.00
#
_symmetry.space_group_name_H-M   'P 1'
#
loop_
_entity.id
_entity.type
_entity.pdbx_description
1 polymer ?
#
loop_
_entity_poly.entity_id
_entity_poly.type
_entity_poly.pdbx_seq_one_letter_code
_entity_poly.pdbx_strand_id
1 'polypeptide(L)' 'RLKVDGTIIKSWILCKYRIKHRRTALHIEDSSQYANEGEILIMPYSVFTIKKIEQIQLSFSKNVQYVTEIDLEECDQYL' A
#
# COMPACT_ATOMS: atom_id res chain seq x y z
N ARG A 1 9.87 1.16 12.83
CA ARG A 1 10.62 2.32 13.36
C ARG A 1 10.70 2.21 14.87
N LEU A 2 11.86 2.48 15.47
CA LEU A 2 12.04 2.54 16.92
C LEU A 2 12.03 4.02 17.34
N LYS A 3 11.45 4.34 18.50
CA LYS A 3 11.68 5.63 19.15
C LYS A 3 13.13 5.70 19.66
N VAL A 4 13.59 6.90 19.98
CA VAL A 4 14.93 7.15 20.57
C VAL A 4 15.16 6.35 21.86
N ASP A 5 14.08 5.99 22.57
CA ASP A 5 14.08 5.16 23.78
C ASP A 5 14.06 3.64 23.50
N GLY A 6 14.18 3.22 22.25
CA GLY A 6 14.13 1.80 21.85
C GLY A 6 12.71 1.20 21.81
N THR A 7 11.66 1.99 22.07
CA THR A 7 10.28 1.51 21.96
C THR A 7 9.90 1.30 20.51
N ILE A 8 9.38 0.12 20.18
CA ILE A 8 8.83 -0.16 18.85
C ILE A 8 7.64 0.76 18.61
N ILE A 9 7.75 1.62 17.60
CA ILE A 9 6.60 2.38 17.10
C ILE A 9 5.70 1.38 16.40
N LYS A 10 4.63 1.00 17.09
CA LYS A 10 3.53 0.21 16.54
C LYS A 10 2.86 1.07 15.49
N SER A 11 3.15 0.81 14.21
CA SER A 11 2.50 1.50 13.10
C SER A 11 1.06 1.00 13.02
N TRP A 12 0.09 1.89 13.22
CA TRP A 12 -1.33 1.53 13.11
C TRP A 12 -1.69 1.53 11.62
N ILE A 13 -2.02 0.36 11.08
CA ILE A 13 -2.49 0.28 9.70
C ILE A 13 -3.93 0.79 9.69
N LEU A 14 -4.18 1.94 9.06
CA LEU A 14 -5.53 2.53 9.01
C LEU A 14 -6.33 1.98 7.84
N CYS A 15 -5.66 1.81 6.70
CA CYS A 15 -6.25 1.38 5.45
C CYS A 15 -5.22 0.54 4.69
N LYS A 16 -5.70 -0.45 3.95
CA LYS A 16 -4.90 -1.24 3.03
C LYS A 16 -5.43 -1.07 1.63
N TYR A 17 -4.55 -0.81 0.67
CA TYR A 17 -4.91 -0.78 -0.74
C TYR A 17 -4.37 -2.04 -1.42
N ARG A 18 -5.19 -2.66 -2.28
CA ARG A 18 -4.73 -3.67 -3.22
C ARG A 18 -4.89 -3.08 -4.62
N ILE A 19 -3.77 -2.80 -5.27
CA ILE A 19 -3.75 -2.09 -6.54
C ILE A 19 -3.34 -3.07 -7.64
N LYS A 20 -4.24 -3.32 -8.59
CA LYS A 20 -3.92 -3.96 -9.86
C LYS A 20 -3.52 -2.86 -10.85
N HIS A 21 -2.23 -2.58 -10.91
CA HIS A 21 -1.65 -1.64 -11.88
C HIS A 21 -1.32 -2.36 -13.19
N ARG A 22 -1.08 -1.56 -14.23
CA ARG A 22 -0.74 -1.98 -15.59
C ARG A 22 0.44 -1.15 -16.10
N ARG A 23 0.20 0.04 -16.64
CA ARG A 23 1.18 0.75 -17.48
C ARG A 23 1.91 1.84 -16.72
N THR A 24 1.27 2.40 -15.70
CA THR A 24 1.77 3.61 -15.02
C THR A 24 2.56 3.34 -13.75
N ALA A 25 2.88 2.07 -13.46
CA ALA A 25 3.69 1.69 -12.31
C ALA A 25 5.16 1.51 -12.72
N LEU A 26 6.06 2.11 -11.94
CA LEU A 26 7.50 1.99 -12.09
C LEU A 26 8.09 1.35 -10.84
N HIS A 27 8.88 0.30 -11.00
CA HIS A 27 9.72 -0.21 -9.93
C HIS A 27 10.89 0.76 -9.74
N ILE A 28 11.06 1.27 -8.52
CA ILE A 28 12.08 2.28 -8.21
C ILE A 28 13.11 1.78 -7.18
N GLU A 29 13.20 0.45 -7.01
CA GLU A 29 14.11 -0.21 -6.07
C GLU A 29 15.55 0.27 -6.22
N ASP A 30 16.06 0.34 -7.46
CA ASP A 30 17.43 0.77 -7.78
C ASP A 30 17.70 2.25 -7.50
N SER A 31 16.65 3.07 -7.38
CA SER A 31 16.74 4.51 -7.13
C SER A 31 16.35 4.88 -5.70
N SER A 32 15.82 3.95 -4.92
CA SER A 32 15.35 4.17 -3.56
C SER A 32 16.49 4.06 -2.55
N GLN A 33 16.45 4.88 -1.51
CA GLN A 33 17.36 4.76 -0.36
C GLN A 33 17.17 3.41 0.36
N TYR A 34 16.02 2.75 0.17
CA TYR A 34 15.63 1.49 0.82
C TYR A 34 15.21 0.43 -0.21
N ALA A 35 16.13 0.02 -1.08
CA ALA A 35 15.87 -0.92 -2.18
C ALA A 35 15.15 -2.23 -1.77
N ASN A 36 15.38 -2.71 -0.54
CA ASN A 36 14.77 -3.96 -0.04
C ASN A 36 13.27 -3.84 0.26
N GLU A 37 12.67 -2.66 0.15
CA GLU A 37 11.23 -2.46 0.43
C GLU A 37 10.34 -2.75 -0.79
N GLY A 38 10.91 -2.98 -1.98
CA GLY A 38 10.14 -3.32 -3.19
C GLY A 38 9.24 -2.18 -3.66
N GLU A 39 9.75 -0.95 -3.60
CA GLU A 39 8.97 0.27 -3.81
C GLU A 39 8.50 0.41 -5.27
N ILE A 40 7.19 0.66 -5.43
CA ILE A 40 6.54 0.90 -6.73
C ILE A 40 5.98 2.32 -6.74
N LEU A 41 6.41 3.11 -7.71
CA LEU A 41 5.91 4.45 -7.98
C LEU A 41 4.76 4.40 -8.99
N ILE A 42 3.59 4.91 -8.59
CA ILE A 42 2.47 5.14 -9.51
C ILE A 42 2.60 6.55 -10.09
N MET A 43 2.66 6.65 -11.42
CA MET A 43 2.82 7.94 -12.09
C MET A 43 1.61 8.86 -11.87
N PRO A 44 1.82 10.20 -11.86
CA PRO A 44 0.73 11.16 -11.77
C PRO A 44 -0.34 10.94 -12.84
N TYR A 45 -1.58 11.32 -12.52
CA TYR A 45 -2.76 11.18 -13.39
C TYR A 45 -3.19 9.74 -13.71
N SER A 46 -2.60 8.74 -13.04
CA SER A 46 -3.13 7.37 -13.07
C SER A 46 -4.55 7.33 -12.51
N VAL A 47 -5.47 6.74 -13.26
CA VAL A 47 -6.88 6.60 -12.87
C VAL A 47 -7.17 5.15 -12.49
N PHE A 48 -7.83 4.97 -11.36
CA PHE A 48 -8.19 3.66 -10.83
C PHE A 48 -9.70 3.57 -10.60
N THR A 49 -10.28 2.44 -10.97
CA THR A 49 -11.66 2.08 -10.60
C THR A 49 -11.64 1.33 -9.27
N ILE A 50 -12.48 1.75 -8.33
CA ILE A 50 -12.73 1.00 -7.10
C ILE A 50 -13.52 -0.25 -7.46
N LYS A 51 -12.96 -1.43 -7.18
CA LYS A 51 -13.60 -2.73 -7.43
C LYS A 51 -14.31 -3.25 -6.21
N LYS A 52 -13.75 -3.04 -5.04
CA LYS A 52 -14.27 -3.57 -3.77
C LYS A 52 -13.80 -2.71 -2.60
N ILE A 53 -14.67 -2.58 -1.60
CA ILE A 53 -14.33 -2.03 -0.29
C ILE A 53 -14.82 -3.05 0.73
N GLU A 54 -13.94 -3.50 1.62
CA GLU A 54 -14.30 -4.43 2.68
C GLU A 54 -13.53 -4.16 3.97
N GLN A 55 -14.04 -4.65 5.10
CA GLN A 55 -13.26 -4.70 6.33
C GLN A 55 -12.55 -6.04 6.41
N ILE A 56 -11.23 -6.00 6.58
CA ILE A 56 -10.41 -7.19 6.78
C ILE A 56 -9.84 -7.22 8.19
N GLN A 57 -9.60 -8.43 8.66
CA GLN A 57 -8.91 -8.68 9.91
C GLN A 57 -7.41 -8.83 9.66
N LEU A 58 -6.60 -7.96 10.23
CA LEU A 58 -5.15 -8.11 10.29
C LEU A 58 -4.75 -8.68 11.64
N SER A 59 -4.04 -9.80 11.61
CA SER A 59 -3.51 -10.45 12.80
C SER A 59 -2.01 -10.19 12.90
N PHE A 60 -1.64 -9.18 13.68
CA PHE A 60 -0.24 -8.92 14.03
C PHE A 60 -0.04 -9.30 15.50
N SER A 61 0.56 -10.46 15.74
CA SER A 61 0.73 -11.01 17.09
C SER A 61 -0.63 -11.16 17.81
N LYS A 62 -0.65 -11.13 19.14
CA LYS A 62 -1.86 -11.32 19.99
C LYS A 62 -2.95 -10.24 19.82
N ASN A 63 -2.79 -9.27 18.91
CA ASN A 63 -3.76 -8.21 18.69
C ASN A 63 -4.44 -8.37 17.34
N VAL A 64 -5.77 -8.39 17.36
CA VAL A 64 -6.60 -8.34 16.17
C VAL A 64 -6.90 -6.89 15.85
N GLN A 65 -6.61 -6.47 14.62
CA GLN A 65 -6.98 -5.14 14.12
C GLN A 65 -7.89 -5.31 12.91
N TYR A 66 -9.03 -4.61 12.90
CA TYR A 66 -9.87 -4.49 11.73
C TYR A 66 -9.46 -3.26 10.94
N VAL A 67 -9.25 -3.41 9.64
CA VAL A 67 -8.89 -2.30 8.75
C VAL A 67 -9.72 -2.35 7.49
N THR A 68 -9.94 -1.19 6.88
CA THR A 68 -10.58 -1.12 5.56
C THR A 68 -9.57 -1.53 4.49
N GLU A 69 -9.92 -2.51 3.65
CA GLU A 69 -9.20 -2.83 2.42
C GLU A 69 -9.99 -2.27 1.22
N ILE A 70 -9.28 -1.58 0.32
CA ILE A 70 -9.84 -1.04 -0.93
C ILE A 70 -9.09 -1.67 -2.11
N ASP A 71 -9.83 -2.42 -2.92
CA ASP A 71 -9.31 -3.00 -4.16
C ASP A 71 -9.49 -2.00 -5.31
N LEU A 72 -8.39 -1.68 -5.97
CA LEU A 72 -8.28 -0.72 -7.07
C LEU A 72 -7.75 -1.43 -8.32
N GLU A 73 -8.28 -1.11 -9.49
CA GLU A 73 -7.72 -1.55 -10.78
C GLU A 73 -7.50 -0.34 -11.68
N GLU A 74 -6.30 -0.23 -12.26
CA GLU A 74 -5.93 0.83 -13.21
C GLU A 74 -6.83 0.76 -14.45
N CYS A 75 -7.38 1.90 -14.84
CA CYS A 75 -8.19 2.04 -16.03
C CYS A 75 -7.30 2.06 -17.27
N ASP A 76 -7.63 1.26 -18.30
CA ASP A 76 -6.89 1.27 -19.57
C ASP A 76 -7.23 2.48 -20.46
N GLN A 77 -8.39 3.10 -20.23
CA GLN A 77 -9.02 4.03 -21.17
C GLN A 77 -9.20 5.39 -20.54
N TYR A 78 -8.16 6.23 -20.64
CA TYR A 78 -8.30 7.68 -20.65
C TYR A 78 -7.30 8.27 -21.65
N LEU A 79 -7.63 8.12 -22.93
CA LEU A 79 -7.21 8.94 -24.07
C LEU A 79 -8.37 8.98 -25.06
#